data_AF-A0AAU6ZW91-F1
#
_entry.id   AF-A0AAU6ZW91-F1
#
_cell.length_a   1.000
_cell.length_b   1.000
_cell.length_c   1.000
_cell.angle_alpha   90.00
_cell.angle_beta   90.00
_cell.angle_gamma   90.00
#
_symmetry.space_group_name_H-M   'P 1'
#
loop_
_entity.id
_entity.type
_entity.pdbx_description
1 polymer ?
#
loop_
_entity_poly.entity_id
_entity_poly.type
_entity_poly.pdbx_seq_one_letter_code
_entity_poly.pdbx_strand_id
1 'polypeptide(L)'
;MFGITSWKLLILVIAAMVLIGPERLPEYLGKLRSFIRQARDMANGAKGDLKDQLGPDFEDVDWRQYDPRQYDPRKIIREALWDDPEEGEPSEDAPYLNPEVAVQESLRRWDPDRSTPYDVEAT
;
A
#
# COMPACT_ATOMS: atom_id res chain seq x y z
N MET A 1 8.45 1.42 -4.91
CA MET A 1 8.21 2.74 -4.29
C MET A 1 8.12 3.80 -5.37
N PHE A 2 7.10 4.65 -5.38
CA PHE A 2 6.94 5.70 -6.38
C PHE A 2 8.05 6.76 -6.24
N GLY A 3 8.97 6.83 -7.21
CA GLY A 3 10.08 7.80 -7.24
C GLY A 3 9.62 9.22 -7.58
N ILE A 4 8.70 9.77 -6.79
CA ILE A 4 8.13 11.11 -6.95
C ILE A 4 8.93 12.08 -6.09
N THR A 5 9.81 12.83 -6.73
CA THR A 5 10.50 13.98 -6.12
C THR A 5 9.62 15.22 -6.22
N SER A 6 9.77 16.17 -5.30
CA SER A 6 9.01 17.43 -5.29
C SER A 6 9.02 18.15 -6.64
N TRP A 7 10.15 18.13 -7.36
CA TRP A 7 10.27 18.69 -8.70
C TRP A 7 9.39 17.99 -9.75
N LYS A 8 9.33 16.64 -9.71
CA LYS A 8 8.49 15.85 -10.62
C LYS A 8 7.00 16.10 -10.34
N LEU A 9 6.64 16.33 -9.08
CA LEU A 9 5.30 16.73 -8.68
C LEU A 9 4.92 18.09 -9.28
N LEU A 10 5.82 19.09 -9.22
CA LEU A 10 5.60 20.40 -9.84
C LEU A 10 5.35 20.28 -11.36
N ILE A 11 6.19 19.51 -12.06
CA ILE A 11 6.00 19.25 -13.50
C ILE A 11 4.64 18.62 -13.77
N LEU A 12 4.22 17.65 -12.94
CA LEU A 12 2.93 16.98 -13.11
C LEU A 12 1.75 17.93 -12.90
N VAL A 13 1.84 18.85 -11.94
CA VAL A 13 0.83 19.90 -11.73
C VAL A 13 0.73 20.81 -12.95
N ILE A 14 1.87 21.26 -13.50
CA ILE A 14 1.90 22.09 -14.71
C ILE A 14 1.31 21.32 -15.89
N ALA A 15 1.69 20.05 -16.09
CA ALA A 15 1.16 19.22 -17.16
C ALA A 15 -0.36 19.02 -17.04
N ALA A 16 -0.87 18.76 -15.83
CA ALA A 16 -2.30 18.66 -15.56
C ALA A 16 -3.02 19.99 -15.84
N MET A 17 -2.40 21.12 -15.47
CA MET A 17 -2.92 22.46 -15.71
C MET A 17 -3.02 22.76 -17.21
N VAL A 18 -2.06 22.31 -18.01
CA VAL A 18 -2.11 22.44 -19.47
C VAL A 18 -3.18 21.53 -20.08
N LEU A 19 -3.28 20.28 -19.62
CA LEU A 19 -4.24 19.30 -20.15
C LEU A 19 -5.70 19.69 -19.88
N ILE A 20 -5.99 20.18 -18.67
CA ILE A 20 -7.34 20.53 -18.21
C ILE A 20 -7.66 22.00 -18.50
N GLY A 21 -6.63 22.86 -18.51
CA GLY A 21 -6.73 24.31 -18.56
C GLY A 21 -6.64 24.95 -17.17
N PRO A 22 -5.77 25.97 -16.97
CA PRO A 22 -5.59 26.64 -15.67
C PRO A 22 -6.87 27.27 -15.14
N GLU A 23 -7.74 27.76 -16.03
CA GLU A 23 -8.98 28.44 -15.67
C GLU A 23 -10.05 27.48 -15.17
N ARG A 24 -10.05 26.23 -15.63
CA ARG A 24 -11.08 25.22 -15.27
C ARG A 24 -10.73 24.44 -14.00
N LEU A 25 -9.43 24.30 -13.70
CA LEU A 25 -8.94 23.61 -12.51
C LEU A 25 -9.58 24.10 -11.19
N PRO A 26 -9.66 25.41 -10.89
CA PRO A 26 -10.29 25.89 -9.65
C PRO A 26 -11.78 25.54 -9.58
N GLU A 27 -12.48 25.53 -10.72
CA GLU A 27 -13.89 25.12 -10.78
C GLU A 27 -14.05 23.63 -10.40
N TYR A 28 -13.20 22.75 -10.93
CA TYR A 28 -13.20 21.33 -10.60
C TYR A 28 -12.80 21.06 -9.15
N LEU A 29 -11.82 21.79 -8.59
CA LEU A 29 -11.48 21.70 -7.18
C LEU A 29 -12.65 22.12 -6.28
N GLY A 30 -13.42 23.13 -6.70
CA GLY A 30 -14.65 23.52 -6.02
C GLY A 30 -15.67 22.37 -5.97
N LYS A 31 -15.90 21.71 -7.12
CA LYS A 31 -16.80 20.55 -7.20
C LYS A 31 -16.32 19.38 -6.33
N LEU A 32 -15.03 19.06 -6.38
CA LEU A 32 -14.42 18.02 -5.55
C LEU A 32 -14.54 18.34 -4.05
N ARG A 33 -14.31 19.60 -3.66
CA ARG A 33 -14.45 20.03 -2.26
C ARG A 33 -15.89 19.86 -1.77
N SER A 34 -16.86 20.26 -2.58
CA SER A 34 -18.29 20.08 -2.26
C SER A 34 -18.64 18.60 -2.13
N PHE A 35 -18.13 17.75 -3.04
CA PHE A 35 -18.31 16.30 -2.97
C PHE A 35 -17.71 15.71 -1.68
N ILE A 36 -16.49 16.10 -1.33
CA ILE A 36 -15.83 15.64 -0.09
C ILE A 36 -16.62 16.08 1.14
N ARG A 37 -17.15 17.31 1.15
CA ARG A 37 -17.98 17.81 2.25
C ARG A 37 -19.25 16.98 2.37
N GLN A 38 -19.95 16.76 1.26
CA GLN A 38 -21.17 15.96 1.24
C GLN A 38 -20.92 14.51 1.67
N ALA A 39 -19.83 13.89 1.19
CA ALA A 39 -19.43 12.56 1.61
C ALA A 39 -19.12 12.50 3.12
N ARG A 40 -18.45 13.53 3.67
CA ARG A 40 -18.21 13.65 5.11
C ARG A 40 -19.50 13.80 5.90
N ASP A 41 -20.40 14.66 5.45
CA ASP A 41 -21.68 14.90 6.11
C ASP A 41 -22.53 13.62 6.10
N MET A 42 -22.54 12.88 5.00
CA MET A 42 -23.19 11.56 4.89
C MET A 42 -22.57 10.52 5.83
N ALA A 43 -21.23 10.45 5.89
CA ALA A 43 -20.54 9.52 6.79
C ALA A 43 -20.80 9.84 8.27
N ASN A 44 -20.85 11.13 8.63
CA ASN A 44 -21.18 11.57 9.98
C ASN A 44 -22.64 11.26 10.33
N GLY A 45 -23.58 11.46 9.40
CA GLY A 45 -24.98 11.10 9.57
C GLY A 45 -25.16 9.61 9.80
N ALA A 46 -24.58 8.78 8.93
CA ALA A 46 -24.62 7.32 9.06
C ALA A 46 -23.97 6.83 10.37
N LYS A 47 -22.89 7.48 10.83
CA LYS A 47 -22.27 7.19 12.13
C LYS A 47 -23.19 7.56 13.29
N GLY A 48 -23.95 8.65 13.17
CA GLY A 48 -24.98 9.04 14.14
C GLY A 48 -26.10 8.01 14.22
N ASP A 49 -26.65 7.63 13.07
CA ASP A 49 -27.74 6.64 12.98
C ASP A 49 -27.30 5.26 13.49
N LEU A 50 -26.06 4.85 13.24
CA LEU A 50 -25.49 3.61 13.79
C LEU A 50 -25.29 3.71 15.31
N LYS A 51 -24.82 4.86 15.82
CA LYS A 51 -24.65 5.08 17.26
C LYS A 51 -25.99 5.05 18.00
N ASP A 52 -27.04 5.60 17.39
CA ASP A 52 -28.38 5.65 17.98
C ASP A 52 -29.08 4.27 17.95
N GLN A 53 -28.83 3.45 16.93
CA GLN A 53 -29.45 2.12 16.79
C GLN A 53 -28.71 0.99 17.51
N LEU A 54 -27.38 1.07 17.63
CA LEU A 54 -26.56 0.02 18.26
C LEU A 54 -26.25 0.31 19.73
N GLY A 55 -26.58 1.51 20.23
CA GLY A 55 -26.35 1.88 21.62
C GLY A 55 -24.86 1.99 21.98
N PRO A 56 -24.53 2.20 23.27
CA PRO A 56 -23.16 2.43 23.75
C PRO A 56 -22.16 1.30 23.42
N ASP A 57 -22.62 0.11 23.02
CA ASP A 57 -21.77 -1.00 22.59
C ASP A 57 -20.99 -0.71 21.29
N PHE A 58 -21.29 0.38 20.56
CA PHE A 58 -20.51 0.85 19.41
C PHE A 58 -19.31 1.75 19.79
N GLU A 59 -19.22 2.19 21.06
CA GLU A 59 -18.06 2.93 21.57
C GLU A 59 -16.83 2.02 21.78
N ASP A 60 -17.03 0.70 21.96
CA ASP A 60 -15.95 -0.28 22.13
C ASP A 60 -15.31 -0.75 20.82
N VAL A 61 -15.83 -0.33 19.66
CA VAL A 61 -15.14 -0.55 18.39
C VAL A 61 -13.98 0.45 18.32
N ASP A 62 -12.76 -0.03 18.59
CA ASP A 62 -11.55 0.80 18.62
C ASP A 62 -11.17 1.30 17.21
N TRP A 63 -11.84 2.35 16.73
CA TRP A 63 -11.60 2.96 15.41
C TRP A 63 -10.17 3.48 15.24
N ARG A 64 -9.39 3.61 16.32
CA ARG A 64 -7.98 4.03 16.27
C ARG A 64 -7.08 2.96 15.66
N GLN A 65 -7.49 1.69 15.73
CA GLN A 65 -6.76 0.60 15.08
C GLN A 65 -6.93 0.62 13.54
N TYR A 66 -7.98 1.29 13.05
CA TYR A 66 -8.26 1.46 11.63
C TYR A 66 -7.91 2.86 11.11
N ASP A 67 -7.28 3.72 11.92
CA ASP A 67 -6.79 5.00 11.44
C ASP A 67 -5.55 4.77 10.54
N PRO A 68 -5.63 5.05 9.23
CA PRO A 68 -4.55 4.78 8.28
C PRO A 68 -3.27 5.59 8.59
N ARG A 69 -3.32 6.59 9.47
CA ARG A 69 -2.15 7.33 9.94
C ARG A 69 -1.48 6.73 11.18
N GLN A 70 -2.18 5.87 11.90
CA GLN A 70 -1.72 5.23 13.13
C GLN A 70 -1.38 3.74 12.90
N TYR A 71 -1.30 3.30 11.65
CA TYR A 71 -0.71 2.02 11.26
C TYR A 71 0.81 2.10 11.49
N ASP A 72 1.19 2.02 12.76
CA ASP A 72 2.55 2.26 13.23
C ASP A 72 3.40 1.03 12.89
N PRO A 73 4.32 1.10 11.91
CA PRO A 73 5.03 -0.07 11.39
C PRO A 73 5.87 -0.77 12.46
N ARG A 74 6.25 -0.04 13.52
CA ARG A 74 6.97 -0.56 14.68
C ARG A 74 6.14 -1.58 15.48
N LYS A 75 4.81 -1.46 15.47
CA LYS A 75 3.92 -2.40 16.17
C LYS A 75 3.91 -3.76 15.46
N ILE A 76 3.93 -3.75 14.12
CA ILE A 76 3.98 -4.96 13.26
C ILE A 76 5.32 -5.68 13.39
N ILE A 77 6.45 -4.92 13.39
CA ILE A 77 7.78 -5.50 13.61
C ILE A 77 7.90 -6.10 15.01
N ARG A 78 7.23 -5.48 15.99
CA ARG A 78 7.12 -6.02 17.35
C ARG A 78 6.27 -7.29 17.38
N GLU A 79 5.14 -7.31 16.72
CA GLU A 79 4.36 -8.54 16.61
C GLU A 79 5.18 -9.67 15.96
N ALA A 80 5.95 -9.36 14.90
CA ALA A 80 6.80 -10.33 14.21
C ALA A 80 8.12 -10.70 14.93
N LEU A 81 8.53 -9.96 15.96
CA LEU A 81 9.72 -10.26 16.77
C LEU A 81 9.34 -10.97 18.08
N TRP A 82 8.08 -10.86 18.50
CA TRP A 82 7.55 -11.52 19.69
C TRP A 82 6.79 -12.82 19.36
N ASP A 83 6.30 -13.00 18.13
CA ASP A 83 6.05 -14.35 17.58
C ASP A 83 7.41 -14.95 17.20
N ASP A 84 7.83 -15.90 18.01
CA ASP A 84 9.11 -16.60 17.95
C ASP A 84 9.39 -17.10 16.51
N PRO A 85 10.45 -16.63 15.83
CA PRO A 85 10.94 -17.31 14.64
C PRO A 85 11.51 -18.65 15.12
N GLU A 86 10.83 -19.76 14.80
CA GLU A 86 11.45 -21.08 14.96
C GLU A 86 12.80 -21.08 14.24
N GLU A 87 13.80 -21.06 15.11
CA GLU A 87 15.23 -21.26 14.98
C GLU A 87 15.66 -21.88 13.64
N GLY A 88 16.13 -21.03 12.73
CA GLY A 88 17.11 -21.42 11.73
C GLY A 88 18.49 -20.96 12.20
N GLU A 89 19.19 -21.78 12.97
CA GLU A 89 20.56 -21.51 13.43
C GLU A 89 21.49 -21.17 12.25
N PRO A 90 22.37 -20.15 12.36
CA PRO A 90 23.34 -19.85 11.32
C PRO A 90 24.46 -20.90 11.40
N SER A 91 24.49 -21.81 10.44
CA SER A 91 25.63 -22.73 10.27
C SER A 91 26.88 -21.94 9.87
N GLU A 92 27.96 -22.09 10.64
CA GLU A 92 29.27 -21.42 10.46
C GLU A 92 30.04 -21.85 9.19
N ASP A 93 29.46 -22.72 8.34
CA ASP A 93 30.12 -23.31 7.16
C ASP A 93 29.54 -22.84 5.81
N ALA A 94 28.73 -21.78 5.77
CA ALA A 94 28.24 -21.24 4.51
C ALA A 94 29.38 -20.48 3.77
N PRO A 95 29.79 -20.91 2.55
CA PRO A 95 30.71 -20.11 1.74
C PRO A 95 30.07 -18.74 1.54
N TYR A 96 30.82 -17.66 1.77
CA TYR A 96 30.32 -16.29 1.50
C TYR A 96 29.92 -16.18 0.03
N LEU A 97 28.64 -16.37 -0.26
CA LEU A 97 28.08 -16.23 -1.59
C LEU A 97 28.08 -14.74 -1.91
N ASN A 98 28.95 -14.33 -2.84
CA ASN A 98 28.95 -12.97 -3.38
C ASN A 98 27.55 -12.67 -3.92
N PRO A 99 26.80 -11.71 -3.34
CA PRO A 99 25.43 -11.40 -3.78
C PRO A 99 25.36 -11.01 -5.26
N GLU A 100 26.46 -10.49 -5.79
CA GLU A 100 26.62 -10.06 -7.18
C GLU A 100 26.61 -11.23 -8.18
N VAL A 101 27.04 -12.43 -7.77
CA VAL A 101 27.02 -13.64 -8.62
C VAL A 101 25.62 -14.25 -8.64
N ALA A 102 24.93 -14.28 -7.50
CA ALA A 102 23.56 -14.80 -7.39
C ALA A 102 22.57 -14.00 -8.25
N VAL A 103 22.75 -12.67 -8.30
CA VAL A 103 21.93 -11.80 -9.16
C VAL A 103 22.22 -12.05 -10.65
N GLN A 104 23.48 -12.25 -11.05
CA GLN A 104 23.83 -12.53 -12.45
C GLN A 104 23.28 -13.88 -12.95
N GLU A 105 23.24 -14.90 -12.10
CA GLU A 105 22.71 -16.22 -12.48
C GLU A 105 21.18 -16.19 -12.66
N SER A 106 20.48 -15.39 -11.85
CA SER A 106 19.03 -15.19 -11.97
C SER A 106 18.63 -14.51 -13.30
N LEU A 107 19.50 -13.67 -13.86
CA LEU A 107 19.26 -12.97 -15.13
C LEU A 107 19.58 -13.83 -16.36
N ARG A 108 20.30 -14.94 -16.22
CA ARG A 108 20.63 -15.86 -17.33
C ARG A 108 19.73 -17.10 -17.41
N ARG A 109 18.70 -17.18 -16.57
CA ARG A 109 17.87 -18.40 -16.43
C ARG A 109 16.73 -18.51 -17.45
N TRP A 110 16.42 -17.45 -18.20
CA TRP A 110 15.42 -17.55 -19.27
C TRP A 110 16.06 -18.07 -20.55
N ASP A 111 15.92 -19.37 -20.79
CA ASP A 111 16.37 -20.05 -21.99
C ASP A 111 15.15 -20.27 -22.93
N PRO A 112 15.01 -19.47 -24.01
CA PRO A 112 13.85 -19.52 -24.89
C PRO A 112 13.79 -20.78 -25.75
N ASP A 113 14.88 -21.53 -25.86
CA ASP A 113 14.95 -22.77 -26.63
C ASP A 113 14.55 -24.00 -25.80
N ARG A 114 14.29 -23.81 -24.49
CA ARG A 114 13.85 -24.88 -23.60
C ARG A 114 12.34 -25.09 -23.74
N SER A 115 11.93 -26.29 -24.12
CA SER A 115 10.52 -26.68 -24.14
C SER A 115 9.90 -26.51 -22.75
N THR A 116 8.81 -25.77 -22.65
CA THR A 116 8.05 -25.61 -21.40
C THR A 116 7.59 -26.97 -20.89
N PRO A 117 7.87 -27.34 -19.62
CA PRO A 117 7.40 -28.60 -19.05
C PRO A 117 5.87 -28.68 -19.12
N TYR A 118 5.34 -29.80 -19.62
CA TYR A 118 3.91 -30.06 -19.57
C TYR A 118 3.50 -30.44 -18.15
N ASP A 119 2.48 -29.75 -17.62
CA ASP A 119 1.86 -30.07 -16.34
C ASP A 119 0.86 -31.22 -16.53
N VAL A 120 1.14 -32.35 -15.90
CA VAL A 120 0.33 -33.57 -16.01
C VAL A 120 -0.82 -33.62 -15.00
N GLU A 121 -0.90 -32.67 -14.08
CA GLU A 121 -1.98 -32.59 -13.09
C GLU A 121 -3.16 -31.71 -13.56
N ALA A 122 -3.04 -31.08 -14.73
CA ALA A 122 -4.13 -30.35 -15.36
C ALA A 122 -5.12 -31.32 -16.05
N THR A 123 -6.01 -31.96 -15.30
CA THR A 123 -7.20 -32.68 -15.81
C THR A 123 -8.41 -32.44 -14.92
#